data_AF-A0A5Q4ZVV1-F1
#
_entry.id   AF-A0A5Q4ZVV1-F1
#
_cell.length_a   1.000
_cell.length_b   1.000
_cell.length_c   1.000
_cell.angle_alpha   90.00
_cell.angle_beta   90.00
_cell.angle_gamma   90.00
#
_symmetry.space_group_name_H-M   'P 1'
#
loop_
_entity.id
_entity.type
_entity.pdbx_description
1 polymer ?
#
loop_
_entity_poly.entity_id
_entity_poly.type
_entity_poly.pdbx_seq_one_letter_code
_entity_poly.pdbx_strand_id
1 'polypeptide(L)'
;MKKIVLTLLISCAFNANAAYEQAHDPHVVGGLPTLTCQTMIVDPPVEPGDIYNPNGYYDSALNKSGDELKSALNHIISTGITKLPYSSSSFDVWDALDITDEDPNNPNNVILIYTGRSQEKGQKSGQGNLGQDNWNREHSYPKSNGGFNDKSAYGYTDIHHLRPSDESVNGARGNLEFDNGGTELSEAPGNKRDSDSFEPRDEVKGDVARMMFYMATRYEGQDPKTPDLELVPSVTDNGNALGNVCALLEWHKQDSVDTFEFNRNSKIQNIQGNRNPFVDNPQWVESIFNKDCK
;
A
#
# COMPACT_ATOMS: atom_id res chain seq x y z
N MET A 1 33.96 -15.24 28.07
CA MET A 1 32.87 -15.23 27.08
C MET A 1 33.31 -14.36 25.90
N LYS A 2 33.69 -14.98 24.77
CA LYS A 2 34.12 -14.27 23.55
C LYS A 2 32.88 -13.94 22.74
N LYS A 3 32.60 -12.66 22.47
CA LYS A 3 31.57 -12.23 21.52
C LYS A 3 32.22 -12.18 20.12
N ILE A 4 31.68 -12.98 19.21
CA ILE A 4 32.00 -12.94 17.78
C ILE A 4 31.17 -11.81 17.18
N VAL A 5 31.82 -10.85 16.54
CA VAL A 5 31.16 -9.79 15.76
C VAL A 5 31.21 -10.24 14.30
N LEU A 6 30.03 -10.46 13.72
CA LEU A 6 29.84 -10.80 12.32
C LEU A 6 29.72 -9.48 11.55
N THR A 7 30.70 -9.17 10.69
CA THR A 7 30.70 -7.96 9.86
C THR A 7 29.86 -8.21 8.62
N LEU A 8 28.72 -7.52 8.50
CA LEU A 8 27.89 -7.48 7.30
C LEU A 8 28.49 -6.49 6.29
N LEU A 9 28.87 -6.94 5.10
CA LEU A 9 29.30 -6.08 4.00
C LEU A 9 28.08 -5.76 3.13
N ILE A 10 27.65 -4.49 3.10
CA ILE A 10 26.65 -3.97 2.18
C ILE A 10 27.39 -3.22 1.06
N SER A 11 27.13 -3.59 -0.19
CA SER A 11 27.69 -2.93 -1.37
C SER A 11 26.92 -1.64 -1.70
N CYS A 12 27.56 -0.48 -1.56
CA CYS A 12 27.06 0.80 -2.08
C CYS A 12 27.77 1.15 -3.39
N ALA A 13 27.01 1.60 -4.40
CA ALA A 13 27.58 2.18 -5.62
C ALA A 13 28.09 3.61 -5.34
N PHE A 14 29.28 3.93 -5.84
CA PHE A 14 29.93 5.23 -5.66
C PHE A 14 29.71 6.11 -6.89
N ASN A 15 29.38 7.39 -6.68
CA ASN A 15 29.70 8.45 -7.64
C ASN A 15 30.69 9.39 -6.96
N ALA A 16 31.96 9.36 -7.41
CA ALA A 16 33.00 10.26 -6.93
C ALA A 16 33.33 11.26 -8.05
N ASN A 17 33.06 12.55 -7.82
CA ASN A 17 33.69 13.62 -8.57
C ASN A 17 35.04 13.92 -7.91
N ALA A 18 36.13 13.44 -8.51
CA ALA A 18 37.47 13.74 -8.03
C ALA A 18 37.91 15.12 -8.55
N ALA A 19 38.00 16.10 -7.66
CA ALA A 19 38.89 17.24 -7.84
C ALA A 19 40.28 16.82 -7.34
N TYR A 20 41.27 16.83 -8.22
CA TYR A 20 42.64 16.41 -7.91
C TYR A 20 43.40 17.59 -7.28
N GLU A 21 43.63 17.56 -5.97
CA GLU A 21 44.66 18.39 -5.32
C GLU A 21 45.92 17.56 -5.08
N GLN A 22 47.04 18.02 -5.63
CA GLN A 22 48.32 17.34 -5.56
C GLN A 22 49.02 17.67 -4.23
N ALA A 23 49.03 16.74 -3.29
CA ALA A 23 49.73 16.90 -2.02
C ALA A 23 51.21 16.50 -2.13
N HIS A 24 52.10 17.47 -1.90
CA HIS A 24 53.47 17.23 -1.45
C HIS A 24 53.42 16.95 0.07
N ASP A 25 54.10 15.88 0.51
CA ASP A 25 54.38 15.46 1.90
C ASP A 25 53.47 14.35 2.50
N PRO A 26 54.00 13.20 2.99
CA PRO A 26 53.23 11.97 3.17
C PRO A 26 52.65 11.73 4.58
N HIS A 27 52.44 12.76 5.41
CA HIS A 27 51.89 12.58 6.77
C HIS A 27 50.74 13.54 7.07
N VAL A 28 49.58 13.31 6.44
CA VAL A 28 48.30 13.87 6.90
C VAL A 28 47.33 12.72 7.15
N VAL A 29 47.02 12.45 8.43
CA VAL A 29 45.91 11.56 8.80
C VAL A 29 44.63 12.39 8.69
N GLY A 30 43.98 12.33 7.52
CA GLY A 30 42.65 12.91 7.32
C GLY A 30 41.63 12.18 8.20
N GLY A 31 40.84 12.94 8.96
CA GLY A 31 39.71 12.37 9.71
C GLY A 31 38.76 11.65 8.76
N LEU A 32 38.33 10.45 9.15
CA LEU A 32 37.32 9.70 8.41
C LEU A 32 36.04 10.56 8.34
N PRO A 33 35.49 10.82 7.14
CA PRO A 33 34.18 11.44 7.06
C PRO A 33 33.17 10.50 7.72
N THR A 34 32.44 11.01 8.71
CA THR A 34 31.24 10.35 9.21
C THR A 34 30.26 10.19 8.05
N LEU A 35 30.18 8.98 7.48
CA LEU A 35 29.11 8.61 6.57
C LEU A 35 27.82 8.50 7.37
N THR A 36 27.00 9.54 7.31
CA THR A 36 25.60 9.46 7.67
C THR A 36 24.87 8.89 6.46
N CYS A 37 24.51 7.61 6.53
CA CYS A 37 23.55 7.04 5.60
C CYS A 37 22.18 7.62 5.95
N GLN A 38 21.80 8.71 5.28
CA GLN A 38 20.41 9.15 5.30
C GLN A 38 19.65 8.28 4.31
N THR A 39 19.09 7.17 4.78
CA THR A 39 17.77 6.78 4.28
C THR A 39 16.91 8.03 4.44
N MET A 40 16.48 8.66 3.34
CA MET A 40 15.44 9.67 3.43
C MET A 40 14.17 8.95 3.89
N ILE A 41 14.05 8.80 5.20
CA ILE A 41 12.79 8.50 5.87
C ILE A 41 11.99 9.78 5.69
N VAL A 42 11.12 9.79 4.69
CA VAL A 42 10.14 10.86 4.53
C VAL A 42 9.03 10.53 5.54
N ASP A 43 9.09 11.16 6.71
CA ASP A 43 7.91 11.25 7.56
C ASP A 43 6.75 11.83 6.72
N PRO A 44 5.49 11.38 6.90
CA PRO A 44 4.36 11.93 6.17
C PRO A 44 4.42 13.47 6.29
N PRO A 45 4.63 14.22 5.20
CA PRO A 45 5.15 15.58 5.26
C PRO A 45 4.07 16.62 5.59
N VAL A 46 2.97 16.20 6.22
CA VAL A 46 1.75 17.01 6.31
C VAL A 46 1.34 17.09 7.76
N GLU A 47 1.62 18.24 8.36
CA GLU A 47 1.01 18.59 9.64
C GLU A 47 -0.52 18.55 9.51
N PRO A 48 -1.25 18.15 10.58
CA PRO A 48 -2.71 18.14 10.54
C PRO A 48 -3.29 19.48 10.05
N GLY A 49 -3.91 19.46 8.87
CA GLY A 49 -4.53 20.64 8.24
C GLY A 49 -3.82 21.16 6.99
N ASP A 50 -2.57 20.76 6.74
CA ASP A 50 -1.87 21.07 5.49
C ASP A 50 -2.30 20.13 4.36
N ILE A 51 -2.07 20.53 3.11
CA ILE A 51 -2.35 19.71 1.93
C ILE A 51 -1.02 19.34 1.26
N TYR A 52 -0.75 18.05 1.12
CA TYR A 52 0.32 17.56 0.27
C TYR A 52 -0.11 17.63 -1.19
N ASN A 53 0.49 18.56 -1.93
CA ASN A 53 0.21 18.79 -3.35
C ASN A 53 1.51 18.73 -4.18
N PRO A 54 2.06 17.53 -4.41
CA PRO A 54 3.35 17.40 -5.10
C PRO A 54 3.22 17.87 -6.55
N ASN A 55 3.97 18.93 -6.91
CA ASN A 55 4.00 19.50 -8.26
C ASN A 55 2.61 19.87 -8.82
N GLY A 56 1.66 20.25 -7.97
CA GLY A 56 0.30 20.61 -8.38
C GLY A 56 -0.59 19.43 -8.74
N TYR A 57 -0.21 18.20 -8.37
CA TYR A 57 -0.97 16.97 -8.68
C TYR A 57 -2.44 17.03 -8.27
N TYR A 58 -2.77 17.76 -7.19
CA TYR A 58 -4.12 17.94 -6.66
C TYR A 58 -4.74 19.31 -6.92
N ASP A 59 -4.20 20.13 -7.83
CA ASP A 59 -4.67 21.51 -8.06
C ASP A 59 -6.18 21.62 -8.32
N SER A 60 -6.75 20.66 -9.06
CA SER A 60 -8.19 20.66 -9.37
C SER A 60 -9.10 20.22 -8.21
N ALA A 61 -8.52 19.63 -7.15
CA ALA A 61 -9.21 19.21 -5.94
C ALA A 61 -9.18 20.28 -4.83
N LEU A 62 -8.30 21.28 -4.94
CA LEU A 62 -8.14 22.31 -3.91
C LEU A 62 -9.45 23.10 -3.68
N ASN A 63 -9.73 23.39 -2.41
CA ASN A 63 -10.93 24.11 -1.95
C ASN A 63 -12.28 23.42 -2.26
N LYS A 64 -12.27 22.12 -2.59
CA LYS A 64 -13.47 21.31 -2.74
C LYS A 64 -13.74 20.49 -1.48
N SER A 65 -14.99 20.05 -1.30
CA SER A 65 -15.39 19.16 -0.22
C SER A 65 -16.50 18.21 -0.68
N GLY A 66 -16.77 17.15 0.08
CA GLY A 66 -17.84 16.19 -0.22
C GLY A 66 -17.76 15.63 -1.65
N ASP A 67 -18.90 15.60 -2.32
CA ASP A 67 -19.03 15.00 -3.66
C ASP A 67 -18.23 15.74 -4.74
N GLU A 68 -18.07 17.06 -4.61
CA GLU A 68 -17.23 17.83 -5.55
C GLU A 68 -15.76 17.44 -5.42
N LEU A 69 -15.28 17.21 -4.19
CA LEU A 69 -13.93 16.75 -3.93
C LEU A 69 -13.74 15.33 -4.47
N LYS A 70 -14.67 14.42 -4.16
CA LYS A 70 -14.62 13.03 -4.65
C LYS A 70 -14.54 12.98 -6.18
N SER A 71 -15.38 13.76 -6.88
CA SER A 71 -15.38 13.84 -8.34
C SER A 71 -14.07 14.40 -8.92
N ALA A 72 -13.50 15.46 -8.31
CA ALA A 72 -12.21 16.00 -8.73
C ALA A 72 -11.08 14.99 -8.53
N LEU A 73 -11.06 14.30 -7.38
CA LEU A 73 -10.08 13.25 -7.10
C LEU A 73 -10.22 12.09 -8.07
N ASN A 74 -11.44 11.60 -8.34
CA ASN A 74 -11.71 10.56 -9.34
C ASN A 74 -11.07 10.90 -10.69
N HIS A 75 -11.24 12.13 -11.17
CA HIS A 75 -10.64 12.58 -12.43
C HIS A 75 -9.11 12.57 -12.39
N ILE A 76 -8.50 13.10 -11.32
CA ILE A 76 -7.05 13.11 -11.12
C ILE A 76 -6.49 11.69 -11.15
N ILE A 77 -7.04 10.79 -10.33
CA ILE A 77 -6.48 9.45 -10.11
C ILE A 77 -6.86 8.45 -11.21
N SER A 78 -7.71 8.85 -12.16
CA SER A 78 -8.07 8.08 -13.36
C SER A 78 -7.28 8.46 -14.61
N THR A 79 -6.51 9.54 -14.58
CA THR A 79 -5.83 10.08 -15.76
C THR A 79 -4.37 9.62 -15.84
N GLY A 80 -3.94 9.18 -17.03
CA GLY A 80 -2.53 8.85 -17.29
C GLY A 80 -2.03 7.55 -16.65
N ILE A 81 -2.93 6.60 -16.38
CA ILE A 81 -2.62 5.40 -15.62
C ILE A 81 -1.93 4.34 -16.48
N THR A 82 -0.80 3.84 -16.00
CA THR A 82 -0.15 2.66 -16.57
C THR A 82 -0.79 1.40 -16.01
N LYS A 83 -1.41 0.60 -16.88
CA LYS A 83 -1.93 -0.70 -16.50
C LYS A 83 -0.83 -1.77 -16.53
N LEU A 84 -0.65 -2.48 -15.42
CA LEU A 84 0.27 -3.62 -15.36
C LEU A 84 -0.39 -4.91 -15.87
N PRO A 85 0.37 -5.81 -16.51
CA PRO A 85 -0.07 -7.20 -16.68
C PRO A 85 -0.12 -7.90 -15.32
N TYR A 86 -1.07 -8.82 -15.14
CA TYR A 86 -1.16 -9.56 -13.88
C TYR A 86 0.03 -10.52 -13.70
N SER A 87 0.37 -11.28 -14.73
CA SER A 87 1.60 -12.08 -14.78
C SER A 87 2.18 -12.05 -16.19
N SER A 88 3.49 -11.83 -16.33
CA SER A 88 4.17 -11.76 -17.62
C SER A 88 5.66 -12.12 -17.50
N SER A 89 6.35 -12.25 -18.64
CA SER A 89 7.82 -12.39 -18.67
C SER A 89 8.56 -11.04 -18.66
N SER A 90 7.81 -9.94 -18.63
CA SER A 90 8.26 -8.57 -18.44
C SER A 90 7.76 -8.05 -17.09
N PHE A 91 8.00 -6.77 -16.80
CA PHE A 91 7.52 -6.15 -15.57
C PHE A 91 6.01 -6.33 -15.37
N ASP A 92 5.61 -6.95 -14.26
CA ASP A 92 4.22 -7.26 -13.91
C ASP A 92 3.89 -6.89 -12.45
N VAL A 93 2.70 -7.29 -11.98
CA VAL A 93 2.26 -7.02 -10.60
C VAL A 93 3.20 -7.64 -9.55
N TRP A 94 3.78 -8.82 -9.78
CA TRP A 94 4.75 -9.39 -8.82
C TRP A 94 5.98 -8.51 -8.68
N ASP A 95 6.53 -8.04 -9.80
CA ASP A 95 7.69 -7.15 -9.80
C ASP A 95 7.37 -5.81 -9.13
N ALA A 96 6.16 -5.30 -9.35
CA ALA A 96 5.71 -4.08 -8.68
C ALA A 96 5.61 -4.27 -7.16
N LEU A 97 5.04 -5.38 -6.68
CA LEU A 97 4.92 -5.66 -5.24
C LEU A 97 6.27 -5.92 -4.56
N ASP A 98 7.22 -6.52 -5.27
CA ASP A 98 8.61 -6.64 -4.79
C ASP A 98 9.25 -5.27 -4.51
N ILE A 99 8.78 -4.20 -5.17
CA ILE A 99 9.28 -2.83 -5.00
C ILE A 99 8.45 -2.09 -3.95
N THR A 100 7.12 -2.10 -4.09
CA THR A 100 6.22 -1.27 -3.29
C THR A 100 6.17 -1.70 -1.84
N ASP A 101 6.25 -3.00 -1.59
CA ASP A 101 6.10 -3.60 -0.26
C ASP A 101 7.44 -4.15 0.27
N GLU A 102 8.57 -3.77 -0.33
CA GLU A 102 9.93 -4.12 0.13
C GLU A 102 10.13 -3.80 1.62
N ASP A 103 10.64 -4.78 2.38
CA ASP A 103 10.96 -4.60 3.79
C ASP A 103 12.12 -3.59 3.94
N PRO A 104 11.92 -2.47 4.66
CA PRO A 104 12.94 -1.45 4.85
C PRO A 104 14.19 -1.95 5.59
N ASN A 105 14.07 -3.05 6.35
CA ASN A 105 15.17 -3.65 7.09
C ASN A 105 15.83 -4.82 6.33
N ASN A 106 15.19 -5.32 5.27
CA ASN A 106 15.72 -6.40 4.45
C ASN A 106 15.21 -6.31 3.00
N PRO A 107 15.98 -5.72 2.07
CA PRO A 107 15.54 -5.47 0.69
C PRO A 107 15.33 -6.76 -0.14
N ASN A 108 15.73 -7.93 0.37
CA ASN A 108 15.42 -9.22 -0.27
C ASN A 108 14.00 -9.72 0.07
N ASN A 109 13.30 -9.02 0.95
CA ASN A 109 11.99 -9.41 1.46
C ASN A 109 10.92 -8.36 1.14
N VAL A 110 9.67 -8.77 1.27
CA VAL A 110 8.47 -7.91 1.29
C VAL A 110 7.76 -8.07 2.63
N ILE A 111 7.01 -7.05 3.05
CA ILE A 111 6.12 -7.10 4.22
C ILE A 111 4.75 -7.61 3.78
N LEU A 112 4.28 -8.68 4.42
CA LEU A 112 2.95 -9.24 4.17
C LEU A 112 1.89 -8.48 4.97
N ILE A 113 0.82 -8.02 4.32
CA ILE A 113 -0.15 -7.06 4.90
C ILE A 113 -0.73 -7.55 6.23
N TYR A 114 -1.34 -8.73 6.26
CA TYR A 114 -2.09 -9.20 7.43
C TYR A 114 -1.21 -9.76 8.54
N THR A 115 -0.07 -10.38 8.21
CA THR A 115 0.80 -10.99 9.22
C THR A 115 1.91 -10.05 9.69
N GLY A 116 2.22 -8.99 8.94
CA GLY A 116 3.41 -8.16 9.15
C GLY A 116 4.73 -8.90 8.92
N ARG A 117 4.68 -10.16 8.45
CA ARG A 117 5.86 -11.01 8.28
C ARG A 117 6.72 -10.46 7.15
N SER A 118 8.02 -10.33 7.42
CA SER A 118 9.04 -10.11 6.39
C SER A 118 9.31 -11.42 5.67
N GLN A 119 8.95 -11.49 4.39
CA GLN A 119 8.99 -12.71 3.58
C GLN A 119 9.91 -12.54 2.37
N GLU A 120 10.77 -13.52 2.13
CA GLU A 120 11.66 -13.52 0.95
C GLU A 120 10.87 -13.38 -0.36
N LYS A 121 11.29 -12.46 -1.23
CA LYS A 121 10.66 -12.16 -2.52
C LYS A 121 10.53 -13.39 -3.42
N GLY A 122 11.42 -14.37 -3.30
CA GLY A 122 11.38 -15.63 -4.05
C GLY A 122 10.29 -16.61 -3.60
N GLN A 123 9.73 -16.45 -2.39
CA GLN A 123 8.74 -17.38 -1.82
C GLN A 123 7.31 -17.06 -2.28
N LYS A 124 7.15 -16.80 -3.57
CA LYS A 124 5.86 -16.50 -4.22
C LYS A 124 5.07 -17.77 -4.50
N SER A 125 3.75 -17.67 -4.53
CA SER A 125 2.87 -18.75 -5.00
C SER A 125 3.28 -19.30 -6.37
N GLY A 126 3.46 -20.63 -6.43
CA GLY A 126 3.89 -21.33 -7.65
C GLY A 126 5.39 -21.23 -7.97
N GLN A 127 6.19 -20.53 -7.15
CA GLN A 127 7.64 -20.42 -7.30
C GLN A 127 8.39 -20.88 -6.03
N GLY A 128 7.89 -20.47 -4.86
CA GLY A 128 8.42 -20.81 -3.55
C GLY A 128 8.12 -22.25 -3.14
N ASN A 129 8.77 -22.69 -2.07
CA ASN A 129 8.73 -24.07 -1.57
C ASN A 129 8.14 -24.20 -0.17
N LEU A 130 7.49 -23.15 0.34
CA LEU A 130 6.89 -23.14 1.68
C LEU A 130 5.41 -23.58 1.71
N GLY A 131 4.84 -23.93 0.56
CA GLY A 131 3.44 -24.33 0.47
C GLY A 131 2.51 -23.17 0.78
N GLN A 132 1.60 -23.33 1.75
CA GLN A 132 0.65 -22.30 2.15
C GLN A 132 1.28 -21.14 2.93
N ASP A 133 2.57 -21.26 3.31
CA ASP A 133 3.32 -20.15 3.92
C ASP A 133 4.08 -19.32 2.87
N ASN A 134 3.96 -19.67 1.58
CA ASN A 134 4.35 -18.77 0.51
C ASN A 134 3.46 -17.51 0.54
N TRP A 135 3.89 -16.46 -0.14
CA TRP A 135 3.06 -15.28 -0.31
C TRP A 135 2.42 -15.21 -1.68
N ASN A 136 1.21 -14.64 -1.72
CA ASN A 136 0.48 -14.35 -2.93
C ASN A 136 0.00 -12.90 -2.98
N ARG A 137 -0.70 -12.56 -4.06
CA ARG A 137 -1.30 -11.24 -4.25
C ARG A 137 -2.69 -11.24 -3.64
N GLU A 138 -2.84 -10.51 -2.55
CA GLU A 138 -4.12 -10.21 -1.95
C GLU A 138 -4.80 -9.10 -2.73
N HIS A 139 -6.04 -9.32 -3.15
CA HIS A 139 -6.92 -8.26 -3.64
C HIS A 139 -7.76 -7.79 -2.45
N SER A 140 -7.30 -6.75 -1.75
CA SER A 140 -7.99 -6.22 -0.56
C SER A 140 -9.45 -5.92 -0.87
N TYR A 141 -9.73 -5.49 -2.09
CA TYR A 141 -11.06 -5.51 -2.63
C TYR A 141 -11.38 -6.89 -3.26
N PRO A 142 -12.32 -7.69 -2.71
CA PRO A 142 -12.59 -9.03 -3.20
C PRO A 142 -13.03 -9.07 -4.66
N LYS A 143 -12.43 -9.99 -5.42
CA LYS A 143 -12.76 -10.20 -6.83
C LYS A 143 -14.24 -10.55 -7.06
N SER A 144 -14.82 -11.38 -6.20
CA SER A 144 -16.20 -11.87 -6.33
C SER A 144 -17.25 -10.82 -6.02
N ASN A 145 -16.91 -9.83 -5.18
CA ASN A 145 -17.87 -8.85 -4.66
C ASN A 145 -17.73 -7.49 -5.38
N GLY A 146 -16.73 -7.34 -6.26
CA GLY A 146 -16.50 -6.13 -7.07
C GLY A 146 -16.53 -6.35 -8.57
N GLY A 147 -17.05 -7.48 -9.05
CA GLY A 147 -17.13 -7.76 -10.48
C GLY A 147 -15.79 -7.82 -11.22
N PHE A 148 -14.66 -7.98 -10.53
CA PHE A 148 -13.29 -8.06 -11.11
C PHE A 148 -13.00 -9.39 -11.83
N ASN A 149 -14.01 -10.03 -12.42
CA ASN A 149 -13.83 -11.26 -13.18
C ASN A 149 -13.13 -11.00 -14.53
N ASP A 150 -13.14 -9.77 -15.01
CA ASP A 150 -12.41 -9.35 -16.20
C ASP A 150 -10.97 -8.96 -15.85
N LYS A 151 -10.01 -9.82 -16.21
CA LYS A 151 -8.56 -9.55 -16.08
C LYS A 151 -8.11 -8.30 -16.86
N SER A 152 -8.94 -7.86 -17.81
CA SER A 152 -8.70 -6.66 -18.61
C SER A 152 -9.20 -5.36 -17.95
N ALA A 153 -9.90 -5.42 -16.81
CA ALA A 153 -10.23 -4.25 -15.99
C ALA A 153 -8.98 -3.61 -15.35
N TYR A 154 -8.98 -2.29 -15.13
CA TYR A 154 -7.86 -1.59 -14.49
C TYR A 154 -7.72 -1.98 -13.02
N GLY A 155 -8.83 -2.04 -12.28
CA GLY A 155 -8.77 -2.40 -10.85
C GLY A 155 -8.36 -3.86 -10.60
N TYR A 156 -8.29 -4.71 -11.63
CA TYR A 156 -7.76 -6.07 -11.50
C TYR A 156 -6.24 -6.09 -11.21
N THR A 157 -5.50 -5.10 -11.70
CA THR A 157 -4.03 -5.01 -11.55
C THR A 157 -3.59 -3.74 -10.84
N ASP A 158 -4.50 -3.04 -10.16
CA ASP A 158 -4.22 -1.80 -9.45
C ASP A 158 -3.53 -2.05 -8.11
N ILE A 159 -2.22 -1.80 -8.07
CA ILE A 159 -1.38 -2.06 -6.90
C ILE A 159 -1.67 -1.11 -5.72
N HIS A 160 -2.55 -0.11 -5.85
CA HIS A 160 -3.04 0.61 -4.68
C HIS A 160 -3.81 -0.29 -3.71
N HIS A 161 -4.48 -1.36 -4.19
CA HIS A 161 -5.20 -2.31 -3.32
C HIS A 161 -4.65 -3.73 -3.33
N LEU A 162 -3.80 -4.09 -4.32
CA LEU A 162 -3.08 -5.35 -4.29
C LEU A 162 -1.91 -5.28 -3.31
N ARG A 163 -1.83 -6.24 -2.38
CA ARG A 163 -0.73 -6.36 -1.39
C ARG A 163 -0.15 -7.78 -1.37
N PRO A 164 1.11 -7.96 -0.98
CA PRO A 164 1.61 -9.29 -0.58
C PRO A 164 0.84 -9.77 0.65
N SER A 165 0.37 -11.01 0.63
CA SER A 165 -0.20 -11.68 1.81
C SER A 165 0.33 -13.10 1.89
N ASP A 166 0.39 -13.62 3.10
CA ASP A 166 0.53 -15.05 3.32
C ASP A 166 -0.64 -15.78 2.62
N GLU A 167 -0.36 -16.88 1.93
CA GLU A 167 -1.35 -17.63 1.16
C GLU A 167 -2.48 -18.21 2.02
N SER A 168 -2.16 -18.74 3.20
CA SER A 168 -3.14 -19.33 4.11
C SER A 168 -4.07 -18.24 4.66
N VAL A 169 -3.51 -17.08 5.00
CA VAL A 169 -4.23 -15.94 5.59
C VAL A 169 -5.09 -15.25 4.54
N ASN A 170 -4.59 -15.09 3.31
CA ASN A 170 -5.39 -14.64 2.18
C ASN A 170 -6.55 -15.63 1.94
N GLY A 171 -6.27 -16.93 1.90
CA GLY A 171 -7.30 -17.95 1.76
C GLY A 171 -8.37 -17.91 2.86
N ALA A 172 -7.96 -17.65 4.11
CA ALA A 172 -8.87 -17.47 5.23
C ALA A 172 -9.74 -16.21 5.08
N ARG A 173 -9.16 -15.08 4.67
CA ARG A 173 -9.91 -13.85 4.36
C ARG A 173 -10.92 -14.09 3.23
N GLY A 174 -10.50 -14.79 2.18
CA GLY A 174 -11.36 -15.17 1.06
C GLY A 174 -12.00 -13.96 0.39
N ASN A 175 -13.33 -13.89 0.43
CA ASN A 175 -14.12 -12.78 -0.09
C ASN A 175 -14.91 -12.02 0.98
N LEU A 176 -14.47 -12.11 2.22
CA LEU A 176 -15.16 -11.44 3.32
C LEU A 176 -14.98 -9.93 3.23
N GLU A 177 -16.05 -9.24 3.63
CA GLU A 177 -16.03 -7.79 3.74
C GLU A 177 -15.19 -7.36 4.94
N PHE A 178 -14.78 -6.09 4.96
CA PHE A 178 -14.08 -5.54 6.11
C PHE A 178 -15.09 -4.99 7.13
N ASP A 179 -15.06 -5.53 8.34
CA ASP A 179 -15.78 -5.03 9.51
C ASP A 179 -15.07 -5.48 10.79
N ASN A 180 -15.50 -4.95 11.93
CA ASN A 180 -15.02 -5.34 13.25
C ASN A 180 -15.63 -6.68 13.69
N GLY A 181 -14.83 -7.52 14.34
CA GLY A 181 -15.31 -8.69 15.07
C GLY A 181 -14.82 -10.03 14.55
N GLY A 182 -15.49 -11.08 15.00
CA GLY A 182 -15.15 -12.47 14.69
C GLY A 182 -14.12 -13.11 15.63
N THR A 183 -13.59 -14.25 15.20
CA THR A 183 -12.61 -15.06 15.94
C THR A 183 -11.21 -14.86 15.36
N GLU A 184 -10.23 -14.70 16.25
CA GLU A 184 -8.83 -14.54 15.87
C GLU A 184 -8.29 -15.76 15.09
N LEU A 185 -7.53 -15.48 14.03
CA LEU A 185 -6.82 -16.50 13.27
C LEU A 185 -5.53 -16.90 14.01
N SER A 186 -5.40 -18.19 14.33
CA SER A 186 -4.25 -18.69 15.09
C SER A 186 -2.90 -18.45 14.41
N GLU A 187 -2.88 -18.44 13.08
CA GLU A 187 -1.67 -18.24 12.27
C GLU A 187 -1.34 -16.76 12.05
N ALA A 188 -2.33 -15.87 12.21
CA ALA A 188 -2.17 -14.44 12.03
C ALA A 188 -2.85 -13.67 13.19
N PRO A 189 -2.29 -13.72 14.41
CA PRO A 189 -2.84 -13.04 15.57
C PRO A 189 -3.15 -11.56 15.30
N GLY A 190 -4.20 -11.05 15.93
CA GLY A 190 -4.76 -9.72 15.66
C GLY A 190 -5.75 -9.67 14.51
N ASN A 191 -5.69 -10.59 13.54
CA ASN A 191 -6.67 -10.68 12.47
C ASN A 191 -7.82 -11.59 12.89
N LYS A 192 -9.06 -11.14 12.71
CA LYS A 192 -10.26 -11.87 13.09
C LYS A 192 -11.18 -12.08 11.90
N ARG A 193 -11.99 -13.13 11.99
CA ARG A 193 -12.92 -13.55 10.94
C ARG A 193 -14.19 -14.12 11.53
N ASP A 194 -15.32 -13.85 10.90
CA ASP A 194 -16.56 -14.59 11.09
C ASP A 194 -17.16 -15.06 9.76
N SER A 195 -18.50 -15.11 9.65
CA SER A 195 -19.21 -15.65 8.49
C SER A 195 -19.11 -14.76 7.26
N ASP A 196 -19.00 -13.45 7.47
CA ASP A 196 -19.23 -12.41 6.47
C ASP A 196 -18.20 -11.28 6.55
N SER A 197 -17.41 -11.21 7.63
CA SER A 197 -16.42 -10.17 7.83
C SER A 197 -15.01 -10.66 8.21
N PHE A 198 -14.03 -9.83 7.88
CA PHE A 198 -12.64 -9.92 8.27
C PHE A 198 -12.19 -8.60 8.92
N GLU A 199 -11.66 -8.67 10.12
CA GLU A 199 -11.02 -7.55 10.82
C GLU A 199 -9.49 -7.75 10.72
N PRO A 200 -8.74 -6.87 10.03
CA PRO A 200 -7.29 -6.97 10.02
C PRO A 200 -6.69 -6.56 11.38
N ARG A 201 -5.44 -6.94 11.63
CA ARG A 201 -4.68 -6.46 12.80
C ARG A 201 -4.58 -4.94 12.85
N ASP A 202 -4.41 -4.39 14.04
CA ASP A 202 -4.50 -2.96 14.31
C ASP A 202 -3.53 -2.10 13.48
N GLU A 203 -2.31 -2.58 13.22
CA GLU A 203 -1.29 -1.78 12.54
C GLU A 203 -1.42 -1.75 11.01
N VAL A 204 -2.52 -2.26 10.43
CA VAL A 204 -2.85 -2.09 9.01
C VAL A 204 -4.32 -1.72 8.78
N LYS A 205 -5.07 -1.41 9.85
CA LYS A 205 -6.47 -1.04 9.76
C LYS A 205 -6.67 0.22 8.91
N GLY A 206 -5.80 1.20 9.09
CA GLY A 206 -5.80 2.47 8.38
C GLY A 206 -5.38 2.30 6.92
N ASP A 207 -4.36 1.48 6.67
CA ASP A 207 -3.93 1.07 5.33
C ASP A 207 -5.12 0.49 4.54
N VAL A 208 -5.79 -0.51 5.12
CA VAL A 208 -6.96 -1.15 4.51
C VAL A 208 -8.06 -0.14 4.25
N ALA A 209 -8.37 0.71 5.23
CA ALA A 209 -9.39 1.75 5.07
C ALA A 209 -9.07 2.69 3.90
N ARG A 210 -7.84 3.22 3.81
CA ARG A 210 -7.42 4.12 2.74
C ARG A 210 -7.36 3.43 1.37
N MET A 211 -7.04 2.14 1.31
CA MET A 211 -7.18 1.35 0.08
C MET A 211 -8.64 1.28 -0.37
N MET A 212 -9.58 1.03 0.55
CA MET A 212 -11.01 0.93 0.23
C MET A 212 -11.62 2.28 -0.20
N PHE A 213 -11.30 3.38 0.50
CA PHE A 213 -11.71 4.73 0.09
C PHE A 213 -11.17 5.09 -1.29
N TYR A 214 -9.91 4.72 -1.59
CA TYR A 214 -9.33 4.91 -2.91
C TYR A 214 -10.10 4.13 -3.97
N MET A 215 -10.39 2.85 -3.76
CA MET A 215 -11.10 2.03 -4.74
C MET A 215 -12.49 2.59 -5.05
N ALA A 216 -13.23 2.99 -4.02
CA ALA A 216 -14.55 3.61 -4.16
C ALA A 216 -14.53 5.01 -4.80
N THR A 217 -13.38 5.69 -4.80
CA THR A 217 -13.21 6.99 -5.46
C THR A 217 -12.69 6.81 -6.88
N ARG A 218 -11.71 5.95 -7.12
CA ARG A 218 -11.08 5.72 -8.42
C ARG A 218 -12.05 5.09 -9.42
N TYR A 219 -12.88 4.18 -8.96
CA TYR A 219 -13.76 3.37 -9.80
C TYR A 219 -15.24 3.73 -9.64
N GLU A 220 -15.52 5.01 -9.36
CA GLU A 220 -16.88 5.58 -9.32
C GLU A 220 -17.45 5.76 -10.75
N GLY A 221 -17.69 4.65 -11.45
CA GLY A 221 -18.46 4.60 -12.71
C GLY A 221 -17.78 5.13 -13.98
N GLN A 222 -16.53 5.59 -13.93
CA GLN A 222 -15.82 6.15 -15.11
C GLN A 222 -14.87 5.17 -15.82
N ASP A 223 -14.73 3.94 -15.34
CA ASP A 223 -13.86 2.95 -15.97
C ASP A 223 -14.66 2.03 -16.92
N PRO A 224 -14.23 1.80 -18.16
CA PRO A 224 -15.04 1.04 -19.13
C PRO A 224 -15.33 -0.41 -18.76
N LYS A 225 -14.54 -1.01 -17.85
CA LYS A 225 -14.57 -2.44 -17.54
C LYS A 225 -14.59 -2.76 -16.06
N THR A 226 -14.08 -1.85 -15.24
CA THR A 226 -14.26 -1.92 -13.79
C THR A 226 -15.66 -1.42 -13.47
N PRO A 227 -16.47 -2.17 -12.71
CA PRO A 227 -17.80 -1.71 -12.33
C PRO A 227 -17.71 -0.46 -11.45
N ASP A 228 -18.87 0.14 -11.21
CA ASP A 228 -19.00 1.23 -10.25
C ASP A 228 -18.86 0.69 -8.82
N LEU A 229 -17.87 1.18 -8.08
CA LEU A 229 -17.52 0.68 -6.76
C LEU A 229 -17.97 1.68 -5.68
N GLU A 230 -18.83 1.22 -4.77
CA GLU A 230 -19.39 2.04 -3.70
C GLU A 230 -19.26 1.35 -2.33
N LEU A 231 -18.80 2.09 -1.32
CA LEU A 231 -18.78 1.62 0.08
C LEU A 231 -20.22 1.54 0.63
N VAL A 232 -20.46 0.61 1.53
CA VAL A 232 -21.79 0.41 2.13
C VAL A 232 -21.80 0.74 3.63
N PRO A 233 -22.96 1.15 4.18
CA PRO A 233 -23.06 1.45 5.61
C PRO A 233 -23.03 0.21 6.52
N SER A 234 -23.27 -0.98 5.97
CA SER A 234 -23.24 -2.26 6.70
C SER A 234 -22.91 -3.41 5.76
N VAL A 235 -22.27 -4.45 6.27
CA VAL A 235 -22.03 -5.73 5.57
C VAL A 235 -23.38 -6.42 5.34
N THR A 236 -24.08 -6.00 4.29
CA THR A 236 -25.26 -6.69 3.78
C THR A 236 -24.97 -7.10 2.35
N ASP A 237 -25.00 -8.41 2.11
CA ASP A 237 -24.71 -9.03 0.82
C ASP A 237 -25.70 -8.53 -0.25
N ASN A 238 -25.24 -7.58 -1.07
CA ASN A 238 -25.97 -7.08 -2.23
C ASN A 238 -25.19 -7.34 -3.54
N GLY A 239 -24.13 -8.16 -3.50
CA GLY A 239 -23.29 -8.52 -4.63
C GLY A 239 -22.27 -7.48 -5.09
N ASN A 240 -22.34 -6.24 -4.59
CA ASN A 240 -21.42 -5.13 -4.89
C ASN A 240 -20.95 -4.34 -3.64
N ALA A 241 -21.36 -4.75 -2.44
CA ALA A 241 -21.14 -4.08 -1.17
C ALA A 241 -19.69 -4.19 -0.70
N LEU A 242 -19.13 -3.11 -0.15
CA LEU A 242 -17.68 -2.99 0.12
C LEU A 242 -17.35 -2.42 1.48
N GLY A 243 -17.17 -3.33 2.43
CA GLY A 243 -16.82 -2.98 3.80
C GLY A 243 -17.87 -2.10 4.49
N ASN A 244 -17.82 -2.12 5.81
CA ASN A 244 -18.62 -1.23 6.61
C ASN A 244 -17.95 0.16 6.66
N VAL A 245 -18.51 1.16 5.99
CA VAL A 245 -17.92 2.52 5.93
C VAL A 245 -17.70 3.11 7.33
N CYS A 246 -18.54 2.79 8.32
CA CYS A 246 -18.34 3.22 9.70
C CYS A 246 -17.08 2.59 10.31
N ALA A 247 -16.87 1.28 10.10
CA ALA A 247 -15.66 0.60 10.57
C ALA A 247 -14.41 1.14 9.86
N LEU A 248 -14.47 1.36 8.54
CA LEU A 248 -13.34 1.92 7.79
C LEU A 248 -12.98 3.34 8.25
N LEU A 249 -13.98 4.18 8.57
CA LEU A 249 -13.76 5.51 9.13
C LEU A 249 -13.15 5.46 10.53
N GLU A 250 -13.57 4.50 11.35
CA GLU A 250 -12.97 4.26 12.67
C GLU A 250 -11.51 3.83 12.54
N TRP A 251 -11.23 2.84 11.69
CA TRP A 251 -9.89 2.32 11.41
C TRP A 251 -8.94 3.40 10.87
N HIS A 252 -9.42 4.22 9.95
CA HIS A 252 -8.68 5.37 9.43
C HIS A 252 -8.20 6.33 10.54
N LYS A 253 -9.01 6.52 11.59
CA LYS A 253 -8.68 7.37 12.74
C LYS A 253 -7.75 6.70 13.73
N GLN A 254 -7.89 5.39 13.90
CA GLN A 254 -7.09 4.59 14.86
C GLN A 254 -5.66 4.35 14.35
N ASP A 255 -5.49 4.23 13.04
CA ASP A 255 -4.22 3.91 12.40
C ASP A 255 -3.86 4.99 11.35
N SER A 256 -3.09 5.97 11.79
CA SER A 256 -2.61 7.09 10.96
C SER A 256 -1.65 6.61 9.87
N VAL A 257 -1.57 7.34 8.76
CA VAL A 257 -0.58 7.08 7.71
C VAL A 257 0.82 7.06 8.31
N ASP A 258 1.54 5.96 8.10
CA ASP A 258 2.92 5.81 8.51
C ASP A 258 3.89 6.04 7.32
N THR A 259 5.19 5.99 7.62
CA THR A 259 6.22 6.17 6.61
C THR A 259 6.22 5.05 5.57
N PHE A 260 5.85 3.82 5.92
CA PHE A 260 5.84 2.70 4.99
C PHE A 260 4.74 2.90 3.94
N GLU A 261 3.53 3.23 4.37
CA GLU A 261 2.39 3.49 3.49
C GLU A 261 2.61 4.72 2.60
N PHE A 262 3.15 5.82 3.16
CA PHE A 262 3.45 7.02 2.37
C PHE A 262 4.50 6.76 1.28
N ASN A 263 5.56 6.02 1.61
CA ASN A 263 6.59 5.63 0.64
C ASN A 263 6.03 4.66 -0.39
N ARG A 264 5.19 3.71 0.03
CA ARG A 264 4.48 2.80 -0.86
C ARG A 264 3.67 3.61 -1.90
N ASN A 265 2.88 4.58 -1.46
CA ASN A 265 2.10 5.45 -2.35
C ASN A 265 2.98 6.16 -3.40
N SER A 266 4.15 6.63 -2.98
CA SER A 266 5.11 7.29 -3.88
C SER A 266 5.76 6.32 -4.87
N LYS A 267 6.09 5.10 -4.46
CA LYS A 267 6.58 4.05 -5.37
C LYS A 267 5.51 3.67 -6.39
N ILE A 268 4.24 3.58 -5.98
CA ILE A 268 3.13 3.27 -6.88
C ILE A 268 2.95 4.36 -7.92
N GLN A 269 3.05 5.65 -7.55
CA GLN A 269 2.99 6.73 -8.53
C GLN A 269 4.05 6.59 -9.63
N ASN A 270 5.27 6.18 -9.27
CA ASN A 270 6.33 5.96 -10.24
C ASN A 270 6.05 4.77 -11.19
N ILE A 271 5.22 3.82 -10.77
CA ILE A 271 4.91 2.60 -11.53
C ILE A 271 3.61 2.74 -12.34
N GLN A 272 2.52 3.20 -11.71
CA GLN A 272 1.18 3.31 -12.31
C GLN A 272 0.77 4.74 -12.68
N GLY A 273 1.52 5.76 -12.28
CA GLY A 273 1.25 7.16 -12.64
C GLY A 273 0.31 7.90 -11.69
N ASN A 274 -0.37 7.22 -10.76
CA ASN A 274 -1.29 7.85 -9.80
C ASN A 274 -0.96 7.58 -8.34
N ARG A 275 -1.51 8.45 -7.49
CA ARG A 275 -1.41 8.39 -6.02
C ARG A 275 -2.76 8.07 -5.40
N ASN A 276 -2.73 7.42 -4.24
CA ASN A 276 -3.86 7.35 -3.34
C ASN A 276 -3.99 8.70 -2.59
N PRO A 277 -5.06 9.46 -2.83
CA PRO A 277 -5.24 10.80 -2.25
C PRO A 277 -5.49 10.74 -0.74
N PHE A 278 -5.96 9.61 -0.22
CA PHE A 278 -6.26 9.42 1.20
C PHE A 278 -5.03 9.05 2.02
N VAL A 279 -3.94 8.62 1.36
CA VAL A 279 -2.62 8.49 1.99
C VAL A 279 -1.91 9.83 2.03
N ASP A 280 -2.01 10.60 0.94
CA ASP A 280 -1.39 11.93 0.86
C ASP A 280 -2.09 12.99 1.71
N ASN A 281 -3.42 12.93 1.76
CA ASN A 281 -4.28 13.90 2.45
C ASN A 281 -5.39 13.16 3.23
N PRO A 282 -5.06 12.53 4.37
CA PRO A 282 -5.99 11.74 5.17
C PRO A 282 -7.30 12.46 5.52
N GLN A 283 -7.24 13.77 5.76
CA GLN A 283 -8.39 14.61 6.10
C GLN A 283 -9.49 14.62 5.03
N TRP A 284 -9.18 14.25 3.77
CA TRP A 284 -10.19 14.15 2.72
C TRP A 284 -11.12 12.95 2.89
N VAL A 285 -10.72 11.91 3.63
CA VAL A 285 -11.60 10.78 3.98
C VAL A 285 -12.84 11.30 4.70
N GLU A 286 -12.65 12.05 5.78
CA GLU A 286 -13.75 12.60 6.58
C GLU A 286 -14.62 13.58 5.79
N SER A 287 -14.00 14.39 4.92
CA SER A 287 -14.70 15.36 4.05
C SER A 287 -15.68 14.69 3.08
N ILE A 288 -15.36 13.48 2.63
CA ILE A 288 -16.13 12.76 1.60
C ILE A 288 -17.11 11.77 2.24
N PHE A 289 -16.63 10.93 3.17
CA PHE A 289 -17.31 9.69 3.57
C PHE A 289 -18.03 9.75 4.93
N ASN A 290 -17.80 10.76 5.79
CA ASN A 290 -18.48 10.84 7.10
C ASN A 290 -20.01 10.80 6.98
N LYS A 291 -20.56 11.34 5.88
CA LYS A 291 -22.02 11.35 5.61
C LYS A 291 -22.61 9.97 5.31
N ASP A 292 -21.77 9.00 4.96
CA ASP A 292 -22.19 7.67 4.52
C ASP A 292 -22.28 6.68 5.69
N CYS A 293 -21.64 7.00 6.82
CA CYS A 293 -21.84 6.28 8.09
C CYS A 293 -23.11 6.79 8.77
N LYS A 294 -24.16 5.95 8.82
CA LYS A 294 -25.49 6.29 9.36
C LYS A 294 -26.00 5.23 10.33
#